data_AF-A0A3D0M632-F1
#
_entry.id   AF-A0A3D0M632-F1
#
_cell.length_a   1.000
_cell.length_b   1.000
_cell.length_c   1.000
_cell.angle_alpha   90.00
_cell.angle_beta   90.00
_cell.angle_gamma   90.00
#
_symmetry.space_group_name_H-M   'P 1'
#
loop_
_entity.id
_entity.type
_entity.pdbx_description
1 polymer ?
#
loop_
_entity_poly.entity_id
_entity_poly.type
_entity_poly.pdbx_seq_one_letter_code
_entity_poly.pdbx_strand_id
1 'polypeptide(L)'
;MDGDVMYATIPVYYPSLEEADRNDERELWLESYNINMECIRTIEDRAMSAFNTRELDSLITDLAENYGVERAMYVLSRTVHFQEWDGRFNEVVRARAEMFRFPGAQCVKSNYITEIDPCIIDQIYMALIKIETENNMRNHNEYCKSPREPDDSFSEPEDSV
;
A
#
# COMPACT_ATOMS: atom_id res chain seq x y z
N MET A 1 22.67 -13.24 -9.10
CA MET A 1 21.98 -13.67 -7.87
C MET A 1 21.87 -12.40 -7.05
N ASP A 2 21.13 -11.44 -7.58
CA ASP A 2 20.80 -10.20 -6.90
C ASP A 2 19.83 -10.64 -5.80
N GLY A 3 20.24 -10.50 -4.54
CA GLY A 3 19.40 -10.92 -3.42
C GLY A 3 18.08 -10.17 -3.51
N ASP A 4 16.96 -10.89 -3.40
CA ASP A 4 15.62 -10.31 -3.35
C ASP A 4 15.60 -9.16 -2.33
N VAL A 5 15.60 -7.93 -2.83
CA VAL A 5 15.48 -6.76 -1.97
C VAL A 5 14.00 -6.67 -1.60
N MET A 6 13.66 -7.16 -0.41
CA MET A 6 12.30 -7.11 0.13
C MET A 6 11.98 -5.68 0.61
N TYR A 7 11.57 -4.83 -0.32
CA TYR A 7 11.14 -3.46 -0.04
C TYR A 7 9.88 -3.38 0.83
N ALA A 8 9.16 -4.47 1.05
CA ALA A 8 7.96 -4.53 1.88
C ALA A 8 8.18 -4.07 3.33
N THR A 9 9.42 -4.07 3.80
CA THR A 9 9.79 -3.56 5.15
C THR A 9 9.98 -2.04 5.21
N ILE A 10 10.13 -1.39 4.05
CA ILE A 10 10.25 0.07 3.94
C ILE A 10 8.83 0.63 3.74
N PRO A 11 8.36 1.57 4.58
CA PRO A 11 7.02 2.12 4.47
C PRO A 11 6.87 3.12 3.31
N VAL A 12 5.62 3.39 2.92
CA VAL A 12 5.30 4.48 2.00
C VAL A 12 5.49 5.82 2.72
N TYR A 13 6.33 6.70 2.16
CA TYR A 13 6.51 8.05 2.70
C TYR A 13 5.45 8.97 2.09
N TYR A 14 4.44 9.31 2.88
CA TYR A 14 3.28 10.10 2.45
C TYR A 14 3.53 11.60 2.27
N PRO A 15 4.33 12.30 3.11
CA PRO A 15 4.51 13.74 2.97
C PRO A 15 5.13 14.16 1.63
N SER A 16 4.90 15.41 1.26
CA SER A 16 5.46 15.98 0.03
C SER A 16 6.98 16.15 0.11
N LEU A 17 7.64 16.26 -1.04
CA LEU A 17 9.09 16.55 -1.09
C LEU A 17 9.42 17.85 -0.37
N GLU A 18 8.56 18.86 -0.45
CA GLU A 18 8.76 20.14 0.25
C GLU A 18 8.71 20.00 1.78
N GLU A 19 7.82 19.13 2.29
CA GLU A 19 7.76 18.83 3.72
C GLU A 19 8.97 18.00 4.17
N ALA A 20 9.38 17.02 3.36
CA ALA A 20 10.57 16.22 3.63
C ALA A 20 11.83 17.09 3.67
N ASP A 21 11.98 18.02 2.73
CA ASP A 21 13.10 18.98 2.70
C ASP A 21 13.09 19.89 3.92
N ARG A 22 11.91 20.35 4.35
CA ARG A 22 11.75 21.20 5.54
C ARG A 22 12.09 20.48 6.85
N ASN A 23 11.89 19.16 6.89
CA ASN A 23 12.11 18.32 8.06
C ASN A 23 13.46 17.57 8.04
N ASP A 24 14.31 17.79 7.02
CA ASP A 24 15.57 17.05 6.82
C ASP A 24 15.36 15.53 6.60
N GLU A 25 14.21 15.15 6.04
CA GLU A 25 13.79 13.77 5.76
C GLU A 25 13.83 13.44 4.26
N ARG A 26 14.53 14.26 3.47
CA ARG A 26 14.58 14.15 2.00
C ARG A 26 15.09 12.80 1.52
N GLU A 27 16.02 12.17 2.25
CA GLU A 27 16.55 10.85 1.90
C GLU A 27 15.48 9.76 2.03
N LEU A 28 14.66 9.79 3.08
CA LEU A 28 13.54 8.87 3.28
C LEU A 28 12.48 9.02 2.17
N TRP A 29 12.20 10.27 1.78
CA TRP A 29 11.31 10.56 0.67
C TRP A 29 11.85 9.96 -0.64
N LEU A 30 13.14 10.18 -0.95
CA LEU A 30 13.76 9.68 -2.18
C LEU A 30 13.79 8.16 -2.24
N GLU A 31 14.13 7.49 -1.14
CA GLU A 31 14.12 6.04 -1.05
C GLU A 31 12.72 5.48 -1.33
N SER A 32 11.71 5.98 -0.61
CA SER A 32 10.33 5.52 -0.81
C SER A 32 9.79 5.83 -2.21
N TYR A 33 10.14 7.00 -2.76
CA TYR A 33 9.79 7.40 -4.13
C TYR A 33 10.39 6.46 -5.17
N ASN A 34 11.66 6.09 -5.04
CA ASN A 34 12.32 5.17 -5.97
C ASN A 34 11.65 3.80 -5.97
N ILE A 35 11.30 3.28 -4.79
CA ILE A 35 10.58 2.00 -4.66
C ILE A 35 9.18 2.10 -5.26
N ASN A 36 8.47 3.22 -5.09
CA ASN A 36 7.17 3.44 -5.74
C ASN A 36 7.30 3.42 -7.28
N MET A 37 8.35 4.07 -7.81
CA MET A 37 8.63 4.07 -9.25
C MET A 37 8.95 2.66 -9.77
N GLU A 38 9.68 1.88 -8.99
CA GLU A 38 9.98 0.49 -9.35
C GLU A 38 8.74 -0.39 -9.30
N CYS A 39 7.92 -0.24 -8.26
CA CYS A 39 6.67 -0.97 -8.10
C CYS A 39 5.74 -0.76 -9.31
N ILE A 40 5.49 0.49 -9.71
CA ILE A 40 4.62 0.77 -10.86
C ILE A 40 5.21 0.22 -12.16
N ARG A 41 6.54 0.31 -12.37
CA ARG A 41 7.20 -0.25 -13.56
C ARG A 41 7.05 -1.77 -13.63
N THR A 42 7.22 -2.47 -12.51
CA THR A 42 7.00 -3.91 -12.43
C THR A 42 5.56 -4.29 -12.79
N ILE A 43 4.58 -3.49 -12.35
CA ILE A 43 3.18 -3.69 -12.73
C ILE A 43 2.99 -3.43 -14.23
N GLU A 44 3.53 -2.33 -14.78
CA GLU A 44 3.45 -2.00 -16.21
C GLU A 44 4.02 -3.10 -17.11
N ASP A 45 5.19 -3.61 -16.75
CA ASP A 45 5.90 -4.63 -17.54
C ASP A 45 5.18 -5.98 -17.53
N ARG A 46 4.54 -6.34 -16.41
CA ARG A 46 4.00 -7.70 -16.19
C ARG A 46 2.48 -7.80 -16.30
N ALA A 47 1.71 -6.76 -15.97
CA ALA A 47 0.27 -6.85 -15.78
C ALA A 47 -0.46 -7.35 -17.03
N MET A 48 -0.14 -6.82 -18.21
CA MET A 48 -0.77 -7.24 -19.46
C MET A 48 -0.45 -8.71 -19.81
N SER A 49 0.82 -9.12 -19.63
CA SER A 49 1.23 -10.51 -19.87
C SER A 49 0.54 -11.45 -18.88
N ALA A 50 0.62 -11.15 -17.59
CA ALA A 50 0.05 -11.95 -16.51
C ALA A 50 -1.48 -12.08 -16.65
N PHE A 51 -2.16 -11.03 -17.09
CA PHE A 51 -3.59 -11.07 -17.39
C PHE A 51 -3.90 -12.04 -18.54
N ASN A 52 -3.14 -11.97 -19.64
CA ASN A 52 -3.32 -12.84 -20.80
C ASN A 52 -2.97 -14.31 -20.52
N THR A 53 -1.95 -14.58 -19.70
CA THR A 53 -1.50 -15.93 -19.34
C THR A 53 -2.24 -16.53 -18.13
N ARG A 54 -3.13 -15.78 -17.49
CA ARG A 54 -3.80 -16.14 -16.22
C ARG A 54 -2.84 -16.36 -15.05
N GLU A 55 -1.74 -15.62 -15.05
CA GLU A 55 -0.72 -15.61 -13.98
C GLU A 55 -0.81 -14.35 -13.12
N LEU A 56 -1.97 -13.69 -13.12
CA LEU A 56 -2.19 -12.48 -12.33
C LEU A 56 -2.00 -12.73 -10.84
N ASP A 57 -2.42 -13.89 -10.33
CA ASP A 57 -2.24 -14.26 -8.93
C ASP A 57 -0.74 -14.30 -8.54
N SER A 58 0.13 -14.79 -9.42
CA SER A 58 1.58 -14.78 -9.19
C SER A 58 2.13 -13.35 -9.15
N LEU A 59 1.69 -12.48 -10.07
CA LEU A 59 2.06 -11.07 -10.02
C LEU A 59 1.60 -10.41 -8.71
N ILE A 60 0.38 -10.71 -8.26
CA ILE A 60 -0.17 -10.14 -7.01
C ILE A 60 0.63 -10.61 -5.80
N THR A 61 0.99 -11.90 -5.73
CA THR A 61 1.86 -12.44 -4.66
C THR A 61 3.22 -11.74 -4.67
N ASP A 62 3.87 -11.63 -5.84
CA ASP A 62 5.16 -10.97 -5.95
C ASP A 62 5.09 -9.49 -5.51
N LEU A 63 4.00 -8.79 -5.84
CA LEU A 63 3.80 -7.40 -5.42
C LEU A 63 3.64 -7.30 -3.90
N ALA A 64 2.85 -8.18 -3.31
CA ALA A 64 2.61 -8.21 -1.86
C ALA A 64 3.87 -8.55 -1.07
N GLU A 65 4.68 -9.50 -1.54
CA GLU A 65 5.90 -9.95 -0.86
C GLU A 65 7.08 -8.99 -1.05
N ASN A 66 7.28 -8.45 -2.25
CA ASN A 66 8.44 -7.61 -2.54
C ASN A 66 8.22 -6.14 -2.19
N TYR A 67 7.03 -5.58 -2.47
CA TYR A 67 6.75 -4.15 -2.29
C TYR A 67 5.82 -3.85 -1.12
N GLY A 68 5.03 -4.84 -0.71
CA GLY A 68 3.98 -4.67 0.28
C GLY A 68 2.63 -4.29 -0.34
N VAL A 69 1.56 -4.79 0.27
CA VAL A 69 0.17 -4.59 -0.19
C VAL A 69 -0.20 -3.10 -0.20
N GLU A 70 0.17 -2.35 0.85
CA GLU A 70 -0.09 -0.92 0.95
C GLU A 70 0.55 -0.14 -0.20
N ARG A 71 1.82 -0.42 -0.52
CA ARG A 71 2.56 0.28 -1.56
C ARG A 71 1.99 0.00 -2.94
N ALA A 72 1.69 -1.27 -3.24
CA ALA A 72 1.08 -1.66 -4.51
C ALA A 72 -0.27 -0.94 -4.71
N MET A 73 -1.11 -0.87 -3.66
CA MET A 73 -2.35 -0.10 -3.72
C MET A 73 -2.11 1.40 -3.83
N TYR A 74 -1.11 1.95 -3.13
CA TYR A 74 -0.78 3.38 -3.16
C TYR A 74 -0.43 3.84 -4.58
N VAL A 75 0.44 3.13 -5.30
CA VAL A 75 0.83 3.51 -6.66
C VAL A 75 -0.33 3.36 -7.66
N LEU A 76 -1.14 2.30 -7.53
CA LEU A 76 -2.32 2.09 -8.39
C LEU A 76 -3.44 3.10 -8.12
N SER A 77 -3.63 3.51 -6.87
CA SER A 77 -4.64 4.49 -6.47
C SER A 77 -4.48 5.82 -7.20
N ARG A 78 -3.24 6.16 -7.57
CA ARG A 78 -2.99 7.36 -8.36
C ARG A 78 -3.63 7.29 -9.74
N THR A 79 -3.56 6.14 -10.39
CA THR A 79 -4.19 5.90 -11.68
C THR A 79 -5.71 5.84 -11.54
N VAL A 80 -6.21 5.21 -10.48
CA VAL A 80 -7.66 5.18 -10.16
C VAL A 80 -8.20 6.60 -9.96
N HIS A 81 -7.50 7.50 -9.26
CA HIS A 81 -7.90 8.90 -9.14
C HIS A 81 -7.87 9.64 -10.46
N PHE A 82 -6.83 9.41 -11.27
CA PHE A 82 -6.71 10.05 -12.57
C PHE A 82 -7.84 9.61 -13.54
N GLN A 83 -8.29 8.37 -13.40
CA GLN A 83 -9.33 7.74 -14.22
C GLN A 83 -10.64 7.52 -13.44
N GLU A 84 -10.94 8.34 -12.43
CA GLU A 84 -12.10 8.14 -11.54
C GLU A 84 -13.45 8.12 -12.27
N TRP A 85 -13.48 8.72 -13.46
CA TRP A 85 -14.61 8.77 -14.37
C TRP A 85 -14.85 7.45 -15.12
N ASP A 86 -13.89 6.52 -15.13
CA ASP A 86 -14.00 5.24 -15.83
C ASP A 86 -14.87 4.27 -15.02
N GLY A 87 -16.04 3.93 -15.58
CA GLY A 87 -17.03 3.06 -14.92
C GLY A 87 -16.62 1.60 -14.78
N ARG A 88 -15.43 1.19 -15.25
CA ARG A 88 -14.90 -0.17 -15.08
C ARG A 88 -14.33 -0.42 -13.68
N PHE A 89 -13.99 0.63 -12.94
CA PHE A 89 -13.55 0.49 -11.56
C PHE A 89 -14.72 0.18 -10.63
N ASN A 90 -14.56 -0.85 -9.81
CA ASN A 90 -15.51 -1.19 -8.77
C ASN A 90 -15.61 -0.05 -7.73
N GLU A 91 -16.79 0.12 -7.13
CA GLU A 91 -16.99 1.08 -6.04
C GLU A 91 -16.06 0.81 -4.86
N VAL A 92 -15.80 -0.46 -4.53
CA VAL A 92 -14.89 -0.85 -3.45
C VAL A 92 -13.46 -0.39 -3.74
N VAL A 93 -13.00 -0.52 -4.99
CA VAL A 93 -11.67 -0.06 -5.43
C VAL A 93 -11.57 1.46 -5.32
N ARG A 94 -12.58 2.19 -5.81
CA ARG A 94 -12.60 3.66 -5.73
C ARG A 94 -12.59 4.14 -4.28
N ALA A 95 -13.46 3.60 -3.43
CA ALA A 95 -13.53 3.96 -2.01
C ALA A 95 -12.21 3.68 -1.29
N ARG A 96 -11.55 2.55 -1.59
CA ARG A 96 -10.24 2.24 -1.00
C ARG A 96 -9.14 3.17 -1.51
N ALA A 97 -9.16 3.51 -2.80
CA ALA A 97 -8.19 4.44 -3.40
C ALA A 97 -8.31 5.85 -2.80
N GLU A 98 -9.53 6.33 -2.54
CA GLU A 98 -9.82 7.64 -1.90
C GLU A 98 -9.19 7.82 -0.52
N MET A 99 -8.86 6.75 0.18
CA MET A 99 -8.16 6.80 1.46
C MET A 99 -6.71 7.27 1.32
N PHE A 100 -6.10 7.11 0.14
CA PHE A 100 -4.74 7.57 -0.09
C PHE A 100 -4.71 9.05 -0.46
N ARG A 101 -3.71 9.75 0.07
CA ARG A 101 -3.46 11.16 -0.22
C ARG A 101 -2.12 11.32 -0.91
N PHE A 102 -2.06 12.25 -1.85
CA PHE A 102 -0.89 12.53 -2.66
C PHE A 102 -0.52 14.02 -2.55
N PRO A 103 0.03 14.46 -1.40
CA PRO A 103 0.45 15.84 -1.21
C PRO A 103 1.59 16.19 -2.18
N GLY A 104 1.63 17.44 -2.65
CA GLY A 104 2.63 17.90 -3.63
C GLY A 104 2.38 17.45 -5.07
N ALA A 105 1.25 16.79 -5.37
CA ALA A 105 0.85 16.33 -6.70
C ALA A 105 0.80 17.40 -7.82
N GLN A 106 0.94 18.68 -7.48
CA GLN A 106 0.90 19.82 -8.39
C GLN A 106 2.28 20.16 -8.97
N CYS A 107 3.39 19.70 -8.37
CA CYS A 107 4.74 19.88 -8.91
C CYS A 107 5.31 18.54 -9.43
N VAL A 108 5.91 18.61 -10.63
CA VAL A 108 6.58 17.54 -11.41
C VAL A 108 5.70 16.38 -11.91
N LYS A 109 4.79 16.67 -12.85
CA LYS A 109 4.30 15.79 -13.94
C LYS A 109 4.27 14.26 -13.66
N SER A 110 3.08 13.74 -13.32
CA SER A 110 2.66 12.35 -13.59
C SER A 110 3.37 11.19 -12.85
N ASN A 111 3.65 11.32 -11.56
CA ASN A 111 4.29 10.20 -10.85
C ASN A 111 3.29 9.06 -10.59
N TYR A 112 3.55 7.91 -11.23
CA TYR A 112 2.84 6.62 -11.16
C TYR A 112 1.47 6.51 -11.85
N ILE A 113 1.11 7.43 -12.74
CA ILE A 113 -0.06 7.20 -13.61
C ILE A 113 0.35 6.23 -14.71
N THR A 114 -0.38 5.12 -14.84
CA THR A 114 -0.13 4.11 -15.85
C THR A 114 -1.20 4.10 -16.95
N GLU A 115 -0.84 3.60 -18.13
CA GLU A 115 -1.75 3.38 -19.26
C GLU A 115 -2.35 1.96 -19.28
N ILE A 116 -2.09 1.13 -18.26
CA ILE A 116 -2.67 -0.20 -18.12
C ILE A 116 -4.21 -0.11 -18.17
N ASP A 117 -4.83 -1.10 -18.81
CA ASP A 117 -6.29 -1.14 -18.92
C ASP A 117 -6.96 -1.14 -17.53
N PRO A 118 -7.95 -0.27 -17.29
CA PRO A 118 -8.69 -0.18 -16.03
C PRO A 118 -9.25 -1.50 -15.51
N CYS A 119 -9.62 -2.45 -16.37
CA CYS A 119 -10.10 -3.76 -15.93
C CYS A 119 -9.00 -4.59 -15.27
N ILE A 120 -7.76 -4.50 -15.78
CA ILE A 120 -6.60 -5.19 -15.21
C ILE A 120 -6.23 -4.54 -13.87
N ILE A 121 -6.23 -3.20 -13.81
CA ILE A 121 -5.98 -2.46 -12.58
C ILE A 121 -7.02 -2.83 -11.52
N ASP A 122 -8.31 -2.81 -11.86
CA ASP A 122 -9.39 -3.17 -10.95
C ASP A 122 -9.21 -4.58 -10.37
N GLN A 123 -8.85 -5.55 -11.22
CA GLN A 123 -8.65 -6.93 -10.79
C GLN A 123 -7.46 -7.09 -9.85
N ILE A 124 -6.31 -6.46 -10.15
CA ILE A 124 -5.13 -6.45 -9.26
C ILE A 124 -5.50 -5.79 -7.94
N TYR A 125 -6.16 -4.63 -7.98
CA TYR A 125 -6.52 -3.86 -6.80
C TYR A 125 -7.47 -4.64 -5.90
N MET A 126 -8.52 -5.24 -6.46
CA MET A 126 -9.46 -6.08 -5.71
C MET A 126 -8.77 -7.25 -5.00
N ALA A 127 -7.80 -7.89 -5.66
CA ALA A 127 -7.03 -8.96 -5.04
C ALA A 127 -6.14 -8.45 -3.89
N LEU A 128 -5.53 -7.27 -4.05
CA LEU A 128 -4.75 -6.63 -2.98
C LEU A 128 -5.63 -6.27 -1.76
N ILE A 129 -6.85 -5.73 -1.97
CA ILE A 129 -7.82 -5.48 -0.89
C ILE A 129 -8.14 -6.77 -0.13
N LYS A 130 -8.32 -7.88 -0.84
CA LYS A 130 -8.59 -9.17 -0.23
C LYS A 130 -7.43 -9.61 0.67
N ILE A 131 -6.19 -9.49 0.20
CA ILE A 131 -4.99 -9.80 1.00
C ILE A 131 -4.90 -8.89 2.22
N GLU A 132 -5.11 -7.59 2.06
CA GLU A 132 -5.15 -6.62 3.18
C GLU A 132 -6.19 -7.04 4.23
N THR A 133 -7.40 -7.37 3.79
CA THR A 133 -8.51 -7.79 4.66
C THR A 133 -8.17 -9.07 5.42
N GLU A 134 -7.62 -10.07 4.73
CA GLU A 134 -7.19 -11.32 5.37
C GLU A 134 -6.08 -11.09 6.40
N ASN A 135 -5.11 -10.24 6.08
CA ASN A 135 -4.03 -9.89 7.00
C ASN A 135 -4.57 -9.17 8.24
N ASN A 136 -5.49 -8.23 8.07
CA ASN A 136 -6.14 -7.54 9.19
C ASN A 136 -6.93 -8.50 10.08
N MET A 137 -7.64 -9.48 9.49
CA MET A 137 -8.35 -10.52 10.25
C MET A 137 -7.40 -11.45 11.00
N ARG A 138 -6.28 -11.85 10.37
CA ARG A 138 -5.23 -12.67 11.02
C ARG A 138 -4.65 -11.92 12.22
N ASN A 139 -4.22 -10.68 12.02
CA ASN A 139 -3.65 -9.83 13.06
C ASN A 139 -4.63 -9.58 14.21
N HIS A 140 -5.91 -9.33 13.91
CA HIS A 140 -6.95 -9.17 14.93
C HIS A 140 -7.17 -10.45 15.75
N ASN A 141 -7.18 -11.61 15.09
CA ASN A 141 -7.33 -12.90 15.76
C ASN A 141 -6.12 -13.21 16.66
N GLU A 142 -4.91 -12.88 16.22
CA GLU A 142 -3.69 -13.01 17.04
C GLU A 142 -3.71 -12.10 18.25
N TYR A 143 -4.10 -10.83 18.08
CA TYR A 143 -4.28 -9.90 19.20
C TYR A 143 -5.28 -10.43 20.23
N CYS A 144 -6.44 -10.91 19.77
CA CYS A 144 -7.47 -11.52 20.63
C CYS A 144 -7.00 -12.79 21.36
N LYS A 145 -5.97 -13.48 20.86
CA LYS A 145 -5.36 -14.68 21.47
C LYS A 145 -4.16 -14.37 22.37
N SER A 146 -3.65 -13.15 22.36
CA SER A 146 -2.56 -12.76 23.26
C SER A 146 -3.00 -12.84 24.72
N PRO A 147 -2.15 -13.33 25.65
CA PRO A 147 -2.47 -13.31 27.07
C PRO A 147 -2.73 -11.85 27.51
N ARG A 148 -3.88 -11.57 28.10
CA ARG A 148 -4.09 -10.31 28.81
C ARG A 148 -3.14 -10.29 29.99
N GLU A 149 -2.19 -9.35 30.02
CA GLU A 149 -1.45 -9.09 31.25
C GLU A 149 -2.47 -8.74 32.35
N PRO A 150 -2.35 -9.30 33.56
CA PRO A 150 -3.23 -8.92 34.66
C PRO A 150 -3.00 -7.43 34.97
N ASP A 151 -4.07 -6.64 34.93
CA ASP A 151 -4.05 -5.23 35.32
C ASP A 151 -3.62 -5.12 36.80
N ASP A 152 -2.34 -4.84 37.03
CA ASP A 152 -1.73 -4.69 38.36
C ASP A 152 -2.05 -3.32 39.00
N SER A 153 -3.28 -2.84 38.82
CA SER A 153 -3.74 -1.55 39.35
C SER A 153 -5.00 -1.70 40.20
N PHE A 154 -4.87 -2.43 41.32
CA PHE A 154 -5.75 -2.22 42.47
C PHE A 154 -4.90 -2.25 43.74
N SER A 155 -4.14 -1.19 43.96
CA SER A 155 -3.66 -0.84 45.29
C SER A 155 -4.86 -0.29 46.06
N GLU A 156 -5.44 -1.13 46.92
CA GLU A 156 -6.39 -0.67 47.95
C GLU A 156 -5.73 0.46 48.75
N PRO A 157 -6.38 1.61 48.94
CA PRO A 157 -5.87 2.60 49.88
C PRO A 157 -5.99 2.02 51.29
N GLU A 158 -4.86 1.92 52.01
CA GLU A 158 -4.85 1.60 53.43
C GLU A 158 -5.63 2.69 54.19
N ASP A 159 -6.83 2.36 54.65
CA ASP A 159 -7.62 3.21 55.53
C ASP A 159 -6.82 3.50 56.82
N SER A 160 -6.38 4.75 56.93
CA SER A 160 -5.60 5.26 58.04
C SER A 160 -6.50 6.09 58.98
N VAL A 161 -6.82 5.49 60.14
CA VAL A 161 -7.37 6.03 61.41
C VAL A 161 -8.81 6.53 61.42
#